data_AF-Q0B3F9-F1
#
_entry.id   AF-Q0B3F9-F1
#
_cell.length_a   1.000
_cell.length_b   1.000
_cell.length_c   1.000
_cell.angle_alpha   90.00
_cell.angle_beta   90.00
_cell.angle_gamma   90.00
#
_symmetry.space_group_name_H-M   'P 1'
#
loop_
_entity.id
_entity.type
_entity.pdbx_description
1 polymer ?
#
loop_
_entity_poly.entity_id
_entity_poly.type
_entity_poly.pdbx_seq_one_letter_code
_entity_poly.pdbx_strand_id
1 'polypeptide(L)'
;MLNASPGWIDQRLALVGTADVPLYVIVNDEAATLIEGGLSGMTELVWQQLHDLLRDFGGIRHLRYWLITHSHYDHCSLLMTLKSRMPWLHVSGSPDAFDAFQSPSACRTIRQLDAQASRSWDPAVGVDFTELSDLPFYPVNPDTQLDIGDGMQIRTIALPGHSRCQFGYYCPQLDIGFVSDALGEFQGATSWLPLVFQDLFAYRHTLDVIEQLQAPRLALGHHGILTGELARSAVRHARTCLDAREADARAVRGNATATHELAHQWTARYAARSERVVPHFLHLKSMMHMIDLFHRAE
;
A
#
# COMPACT_ATOMS: atom_id res chain seq x y z
N MET A 1 8.01 -6.92 -16.70
CA MET A 1 6.60 -7.34 -16.89
C MET A 1 5.78 -6.87 -15.70
N LEU A 2 4.46 -6.81 -15.83
CA LEU A 2 3.56 -6.54 -14.70
C LEU A 2 2.91 -7.85 -14.27
N ASN A 3 3.11 -8.26 -13.01
CA ASN A 3 2.45 -9.42 -12.42
C ASN A 3 1.32 -8.92 -11.50
N ALA A 4 0.08 -9.01 -11.96
CA ALA A 4 -1.09 -8.49 -11.25
C ALA A 4 -2.18 -9.54 -10.98
N SER A 5 -1.95 -10.79 -11.38
CA SER A 5 -2.91 -11.89 -11.18
C SER A 5 -2.71 -12.54 -9.81
N PRO A 6 -3.79 -12.78 -9.04
CA PRO A 6 -3.71 -13.57 -7.81
C PRO A 6 -3.24 -15.00 -8.06
N GLY A 7 -2.58 -15.58 -7.06
CA GLY A 7 -1.95 -16.89 -7.11
C GLY A 7 -0.43 -16.82 -6.95
N TRP A 8 0.24 -17.95 -7.18
CA TRP A 8 1.69 -18.04 -7.16
C TRP A 8 2.31 -17.20 -8.28
N ILE A 9 3.24 -16.32 -7.91
CA ILE A 9 4.09 -15.58 -8.84
C ILE A 9 5.35 -16.38 -9.13
N ASP A 10 5.89 -17.04 -8.11
CA ASP A 10 6.98 -18.00 -8.18
C ASP A 10 6.86 -19.01 -7.01
N GLN A 11 7.91 -19.78 -6.73
CA GLN A 11 7.89 -20.84 -5.71
C GLN A 11 7.75 -20.34 -4.26
N ARG A 12 8.07 -19.07 -3.99
CA ARG A 12 8.08 -18.50 -2.63
C ARG A 12 7.28 -17.21 -2.51
N LEU A 13 6.82 -16.63 -3.62
CA LEU A 13 6.00 -15.42 -3.62
C LEU A 13 4.65 -15.65 -4.30
N ALA A 14 3.59 -15.21 -3.64
CA ALA A 14 2.23 -15.20 -4.16
C ALA A 14 1.56 -13.83 -3.96
N LEU A 15 0.48 -13.62 -4.72
CA LEU A 15 -0.43 -12.49 -4.60
C LEU A 15 -1.81 -13.02 -4.20
N VAL A 16 -2.42 -12.44 -3.17
CA VAL A 16 -3.83 -12.66 -2.80
C VAL A 16 -4.59 -11.33 -2.86
N GLY A 17 -5.91 -11.36 -2.71
CA GLY A 17 -6.79 -10.24 -2.98
C GLY A 17 -7.09 -10.10 -4.47
N THR A 18 -6.98 -8.87 -4.98
CA THR A 18 -7.20 -8.53 -6.38
C THR A 18 -6.06 -7.68 -6.93
N ALA A 19 -6.01 -7.47 -8.25
CA ALA A 19 -5.06 -6.52 -8.82
C ALA A 19 -5.25 -5.09 -8.28
N ASP A 20 -6.49 -4.70 -7.97
CA ASP A 20 -6.79 -3.35 -7.49
C ASP A 20 -6.28 -3.13 -6.05
N VAL A 21 -6.38 -4.17 -5.21
CA VAL A 21 -5.91 -4.17 -3.81
C VAL A 21 -5.18 -5.51 -3.56
N PRO A 22 -3.90 -5.62 -3.96
CA PRO A 22 -3.11 -6.83 -3.76
C PRO A 22 -2.61 -6.93 -2.31
N LEU A 23 -2.50 -8.16 -1.81
CA LEU A 23 -1.67 -8.48 -0.68
C LEU A 23 -0.63 -9.50 -1.12
N TYR A 24 0.56 -9.42 -0.56
CA TYR A 24 1.67 -10.27 -0.96
C TYR A 24 1.98 -11.30 0.11
N VAL A 25 2.22 -12.54 -0.30
CA VAL A 25 2.55 -13.64 0.61
C VAL A 25 3.92 -14.19 0.24
N ILE A 26 4.86 -14.09 1.18
CA ILE A 26 6.12 -14.83 1.11
C ILE A 26 5.94 -16.14 1.89
N VAL A 27 6.31 -17.27 1.29
CA VAL A 27 6.21 -18.60 1.90
C VAL A 27 7.59 -19.26 1.88
N ASN A 28 8.01 -19.79 3.02
CA ASN A 28 9.17 -20.66 3.18
C ASN A 28 8.79 -21.89 4.01
N ASP A 29 9.76 -22.74 4.34
CA ASP A 29 9.49 -24.03 5.01
C ASP A 29 9.08 -23.87 6.49
N GLU A 30 9.37 -22.74 7.13
CA GLU A 30 9.08 -22.49 8.56
C GLU A 30 7.86 -21.58 8.78
N ALA A 31 7.59 -20.65 7.87
CA ALA A 31 6.53 -19.68 8.01
C ALA A 31 6.10 -19.06 6.67
N ALA A 32 4.97 -18.35 6.71
CA ALA A 32 4.55 -17.38 5.73
C ALA A 32 4.38 -15.99 6.34
N THR A 33 4.61 -14.98 5.50
CA THR A 33 4.52 -13.55 5.82
C THR A 33 3.58 -12.87 4.84
N LEU A 34 2.54 -12.21 5.36
CA LEU A 34 1.61 -11.38 4.60
C LEU A 34 2.10 -9.93 4.63
N ILE A 35 2.06 -9.22 3.50
CA ILE A 35 2.41 -7.80 3.37
C ILE A 35 1.24 -7.06 2.71
N GLU A 36 1.00 -5.82 3.15
CA GLU A 36 -0.23 -5.01 2.91
C GLU A 36 -1.41 -5.47 3.77
N GLY A 37 -2.41 -4.59 3.95
CA GLY A 37 -3.54 -4.85 4.86
C GLY A 37 -4.93 -4.66 4.25
N GLY A 38 -5.05 -4.29 2.98
CA GLY A 38 -6.29 -4.35 2.19
C GLY A 38 -7.54 -3.69 2.79
N LEU A 39 -8.69 -4.06 2.22
CA LEU A 39 -10.03 -3.59 2.59
C LEU A 39 -10.82 -4.65 3.35
N SER A 40 -11.65 -4.25 4.32
CA SER A 40 -12.43 -5.21 5.12
C SER A 40 -13.45 -5.99 4.27
N GLY A 41 -13.95 -5.42 3.18
CA GLY A 41 -14.86 -6.10 2.23
C GLY A 41 -14.24 -7.31 1.56
N MET A 42 -12.90 -7.40 1.54
CA MET A 42 -12.18 -8.53 0.94
C MET A 42 -11.98 -9.70 1.90
N THR A 43 -12.55 -9.64 3.12
CA THR A 43 -12.30 -10.63 4.19
C THR A 43 -12.43 -12.07 3.72
N GLU A 44 -13.57 -12.46 3.14
CA GLU A 44 -13.80 -13.86 2.73
C GLU A 44 -12.96 -14.26 1.51
N LEU A 45 -12.78 -13.33 0.56
CA LEU A 45 -11.93 -13.57 -0.61
C LEU A 45 -10.48 -13.89 -0.18
N VAL A 46 -9.90 -13.01 0.64
CA VAL A 46 -8.52 -13.17 1.13
C VAL A 46 -8.41 -14.37 2.05
N TRP A 47 -9.40 -14.61 2.92
CA TRP A 47 -9.45 -15.78 3.79
C TRP A 47 -9.38 -17.09 3.01
N GLN A 48 -10.23 -17.24 1.98
CA GLN A 48 -10.26 -18.42 1.13
C GLN A 48 -8.94 -18.61 0.37
N GLN A 49 -8.44 -17.55 -0.26
CA GLN A 49 -7.18 -17.61 -1.02
C GLN A 49 -5.98 -17.97 -0.14
N LEU A 50 -5.89 -17.45 1.09
CA LEU A 50 -4.84 -17.82 2.04
C LEU A 50 -4.94 -19.30 2.45
N HIS A 51 -6.15 -19.84 2.64
CA HIS A 51 -6.34 -21.26 2.96
C HIS A 51 -5.91 -22.16 1.81
N ASP A 52 -6.30 -21.81 0.58
CA ASP A 52 -5.92 -22.57 -0.61
C ASP A 52 -4.41 -22.51 -0.86
N LEU A 53 -3.81 -21.34 -0.71
CA LEU A 53 -2.37 -21.12 -0.89
C LEU A 53 -1.53 -21.92 0.10
N LEU A 54 -1.93 -21.94 1.38
CA LEU A 54 -1.15 -22.52 2.48
C LEU A 54 -1.53 -23.96 2.80
N ARG A 55 -2.48 -24.56 2.08
CA ARG A 55 -2.98 -25.93 2.33
C ARG A 55 -1.84 -26.95 2.43
N ASP A 56 -0.88 -26.85 1.52
CA ASP A 56 0.22 -27.82 1.40
C ASP A 56 1.41 -27.47 2.32
N PHE A 57 1.33 -26.36 3.06
CA PHE A 57 2.34 -25.86 4.02
C PHE A 57 1.88 -26.01 5.49
N GLY A 58 0.95 -26.93 5.78
CA GLY A 58 0.38 -27.06 7.14
C GLY A 58 -0.81 -26.13 7.43
N GLY A 59 -1.36 -25.51 6.38
CA GLY A 59 -2.59 -24.71 6.44
C GLY A 59 -2.37 -23.29 6.96
N ILE A 60 -3.46 -22.60 7.30
CA ILE A 60 -3.45 -21.18 7.68
C ILE A 60 -2.53 -20.82 8.86
N ARG A 61 -2.22 -21.80 9.74
CA ARG A 61 -1.29 -21.63 10.87
C ARG A 61 0.15 -21.38 10.42
N HIS A 62 0.48 -21.71 9.17
CA HIS A 62 1.78 -21.40 8.58
C HIS A 62 1.99 -19.90 8.39
N LEU A 63 0.91 -19.12 8.25
CA LEU A 63 1.01 -17.67 8.28
C LEU A 63 1.33 -17.22 9.71
N ARG A 64 2.50 -16.61 9.92
CA ARG A 64 2.97 -16.19 11.25
C ARG A 64 3.14 -14.68 11.37
N TYR A 65 3.45 -14.01 10.26
CA TYR A 65 3.77 -12.59 10.24
C TYR A 65 2.81 -11.83 9.31
N TRP A 66 2.47 -10.60 9.71
CA TRP A 66 1.71 -9.67 8.89
C TRP A 66 2.31 -8.27 8.97
N LEU A 67 2.85 -7.79 7.85
CA LEU A 67 3.56 -6.52 7.74
C LEU A 67 2.66 -5.45 7.10
N ILE A 68 2.45 -4.35 7.81
CA ILE A 68 1.56 -3.26 7.42
C ILE A 68 2.38 -2.07 6.95
N THR A 69 2.15 -1.67 5.70
CA THR A 69 2.88 -0.59 5.03
C THR A 69 2.52 0.76 5.61
N HIS A 70 1.23 1.09 5.73
CA HIS A 70 0.78 2.35 6.31
C HIS A 70 -0.69 2.32 6.76
N SER A 71 -1.17 3.43 7.35
CA SER A 71 -2.46 3.49 8.04
C SER A 71 -3.65 3.93 7.17
N HIS A 72 -3.50 4.06 5.85
CA HIS A 72 -4.66 4.33 5.00
C HIS A 72 -5.59 3.11 4.95
N TYR A 73 -6.87 3.38 4.72
CA TYR A 73 -7.95 2.41 4.95
C TYR A 73 -7.81 1.17 4.07
N ASP A 74 -7.33 1.33 2.84
CA ASP A 74 -7.06 0.31 1.84
C ASP A 74 -5.77 -0.50 2.09
N HIS A 75 -5.01 -0.16 3.14
CA HIS A 75 -3.77 -0.85 3.51
C HIS A 75 -3.77 -1.41 4.93
N CYS A 76 -4.89 -1.32 5.65
CA CYS A 76 -4.97 -1.83 7.03
C CYS A 76 -6.31 -2.45 7.43
N SER A 77 -7.37 -2.33 6.63
CA SER A 77 -8.73 -2.64 7.12
C SER A 77 -9.03 -4.13 7.28
N LEU A 78 -8.29 -5.03 6.61
CA LEU A 78 -8.42 -6.47 6.90
C LEU A 78 -7.95 -6.83 8.31
N LEU A 79 -7.12 -6.01 8.97
CA LEU A 79 -6.77 -6.25 10.37
C LEU A 79 -8.03 -6.32 11.25
N MET A 80 -9.01 -5.46 10.95
CA MET A 80 -10.23 -5.31 11.73
C MET A 80 -11.13 -6.55 11.65
N THR A 81 -10.96 -7.40 10.63
CA THR A 81 -11.84 -8.56 10.38
C THR A 81 -11.11 -9.91 10.40
N LEU A 82 -9.83 -9.94 10.06
CA LEU A 82 -9.02 -11.16 10.00
C LEU A 82 -8.15 -11.38 11.23
N LYS A 83 -7.76 -10.34 11.97
CA LYS A 83 -6.87 -10.53 13.13
C LYS A 83 -7.52 -11.35 14.24
N SER A 84 -8.83 -11.21 14.44
CA SER A 84 -9.61 -12.03 15.38
C SER A 84 -9.68 -13.50 14.96
N ARG A 85 -9.69 -13.79 13.65
CA ARG A 85 -9.63 -15.15 13.08
C ARG A 85 -8.23 -15.75 13.15
N MET A 86 -7.20 -14.90 13.15
CA MET A 86 -5.78 -15.28 13.20
C MET A 86 -5.06 -14.63 14.39
N PRO A 87 -5.45 -14.94 15.65
CA PRO A 87 -4.93 -14.27 16.83
C PRO A 87 -3.42 -14.52 17.04
N TRP A 88 -2.86 -15.55 16.43
CA TRP A 88 -1.43 -15.89 16.51
C TRP A 88 -0.53 -15.03 15.62
N LEU A 89 -1.08 -14.26 14.68
CA LEU A 89 -0.26 -13.42 13.80
C LEU A 89 0.47 -12.34 14.58
N HIS A 90 1.76 -12.22 14.29
CA HIS A 90 2.60 -11.11 14.71
C HIS A 90 2.47 -9.98 13.69
N VAL A 91 1.70 -8.95 14.04
CA VAL A 91 1.45 -7.79 13.16
C VAL A 91 2.47 -6.71 13.43
N SER A 92 3.28 -6.38 12.43
CA SER A 92 4.34 -5.38 12.53
C SER A 92 4.18 -4.27 11.49
N GLY A 93 4.71 -3.10 11.80
CA GLY A 93 4.53 -1.88 11.03
C GLY A 93 5.28 -0.72 11.67
N SER A 94 5.15 0.46 11.09
CA SER A 94 5.78 1.65 11.67
C SER A 94 5.11 2.05 12.99
N PRO A 95 5.86 2.63 13.95
CA PRO A 95 5.29 3.23 15.15
C PRO A 95 4.18 4.23 14.81
N ASP A 96 4.40 5.11 13.83
CA ASP A 96 3.45 6.13 13.40
C ASP A 96 2.12 5.59 12.85
N ALA A 97 2.13 4.39 12.22
CA ALA A 97 0.91 3.74 11.77
C ALA A 97 0.09 3.25 12.97
N PHE A 98 0.76 2.71 13.99
CA PHE A 98 0.10 2.22 15.20
C PHE A 98 -0.35 3.37 16.10
N ASP A 99 0.35 4.50 16.13
CA ASP A 99 -0.15 5.74 16.73
C ASP A 99 -1.45 6.21 16.06
N ALA A 100 -1.57 6.07 14.73
CA ALA A 100 -2.81 6.37 14.03
C ALA A 100 -3.94 5.40 14.44
N PHE A 101 -3.63 4.11 14.66
CA PHE A 101 -4.60 3.11 15.11
C PHE A 101 -5.06 3.31 16.57
N GLN A 102 -4.30 4.05 17.36
CA GLN A 102 -4.70 4.47 18.72
C GLN A 102 -5.50 5.78 18.73
N SER A 103 -5.60 6.50 17.60
CA SER A 103 -6.32 7.76 17.51
C SER A 103 -7.79 7.55 17.13
N PRO A 104 -8.77 7.90 18.00
CA PRO A 104 -10.18 7.69 17.69
C PRO A 104 -10.66 8.42 16.43
N SER A 105 -10.09 9.57 16.09
CA SER A 105 -10.46 10.31 14.86
C SER A 105 -9.94 9.63 13.59
N ALA A 106 -8.72 9.08 13.64
CA ALA A 106 -8.15 8.33 12.54
C ALA A 106 -8.93 7.03 12.32
N CYS A 107 -9.21 6.25 13.37
CA CYS A 107 -10.00 5.03 13.28
C CYS A 107 -11.42 5.26 12.73
N ARG A 108 -12.09 6.36 13.12
CA ARG A 108 -13.37 6.75 12.52
C ARG A 108 -13.25 7.02 11.02
N THR A 109 -12.20 7.72 10.59
CA THR A 109 -11.96 8.03 9.18
C THR A 109 -11.68 6.77 8.38
N ILE A 110 -10.80 5.90 8.88
CA ILE A 110 -10.46 4.60 8.28
C ILE A 110 -11.74 3.79 8.06
N ARG A 111 -12.55 3.62 9.11
CA ARG A 111 -13.84 2.90 9.02
C ARG A 111 -14.81 3.48 8.02
N GLN A 112 -14.95 4.80 7.99
CA GLN A 112 -15.88 5.45 7.07
C GLN A 112 -15.48 5.22 5.62
N LEU A 113 -14.19 5.35 5.30
CA LEU A 113 -13.68 5.17 3.95
C LEU A 113 -13.69 3.69 3.54
N ASP A 114 -13.28 2.80 4.45
CA ASP A 114 -13.34 1.35 4.24
C ASP A 114 -14.77 0.87 3.97
N ALA A 115 -15.77 1.31 4.75
CA ALA A 115 -17.17 0.95 4.54
C ALA A 115 -17.75 1.46 3.20
N GLN A 116 -17.15 2.49 2.60
CA GLN A 116 -17.52 2.97 1.26
C GLN A 116 -16.84 2.13 0.18
N ALA A 117 -15.53 1.92 0.28
CA ALA A 117 -14.74 1.19 -0.70
C ALA A 117 -15.09 -0.31 -0.75
N SER A 118 -15.31 -0.92 0.42
CA SER A 118 -15.63 -2.34 0.58
C SER A 118 -16.91 -2.78 -0.12
N ARG A 119 -17.79 -1.84 -0.52
CA ARG A 119 -19.02 -2.14 -1.28
C ARG A 119 -18.73 -2.78 -2.63
N SER A 120 -17.55 -2.57 -3.19
CA SER A 120 -17.14 -3.16 -4.46
C SER A 120 -16.75 -4.65 -4.35
N TRP A 121 -16.65 -5.22 -3.15
CA TRP A 121 -16.14 -6.58 -2.89
C TRP A 121 -17.12 -7.56 -2.23
N ASP A 122 -18.43 -7.30 -2.32
CA ASP A 122 -19.50 -8.14 -1.72
C ASP A 122 -19.20 -8.51 -0.25
N PRO A 123 -19.17 -7.51 0.65
CA PRO A 123 -18.75 -7.72 2.03
C PRO A 123 -19.67 -8.74 2.70
N ALA A 124 -19.11 -9.79 3.27
CA ALA A 124 -19.90 -10.80 3.97
C ALA A 124 -20.71 -10.14 5.10
N VAL A 125 -22.03 -10.40 5.07
CA VAL A 125 -22.94 -9.91 6.10
C VAL A 125 -22.58 -10.58 7.43
N GLY A 126 -22.35 -9.78 8.48
CA GLY A 126 -22.07 -10.30 9.82
C GLY A 126 -20.60 -10.62 10.09
N VAL A 127 -19.64 -10.05 9.34
CA VAL A 127 -18.22 -10.11 9.72
C VAL A 127 -18.00 -9.33 11.02
N ASP A 128 -17.53 -10.04 12.04
CA ASP A 128 -17.14 -9.43 13.31
C ASP A 128 -15.99 -8.46 13.11
N PHE A 129 -16.20 -7.23 13.58
CA PHE A 129 -15.25 -6.15 13.45
C PHE A 129 -14.60 -5.88 14.80
N THR A 130 -13.28 -5.96 14.86
CA THR A 130 -12.47 -5.55 16.01
C THR A 130 -11.87 -4.20 15.74
N GLU A 131 -11.92 -3.30 16.72
CA GLU A 131 -11.29 -1.99 16.58
C GLU A 131 -9.78 -2.11 16.44
N LEU A 132 -9.19 -1.31 15.55
CA LEU A 132 -7.73 -1.25 15.42
C LEU A 132 -7.06 -0.92 16.76
N SER A 133 -7.67 -0.04 17.57
CA SER A 133 -7.15 0.33 18.89
C SER A 133 -7.04 -0.86 19.86
N ASP A 134 -7.84 -1.90 19.65
CA ASP A 134 -7.95 -3.05 20.55
C ASP A 134 -7.07 -4.22 20.09
N LEU A 135 -6.42 -4.11 18.93
CA LEU A 135 -5.56 -5.14 18.37
C LEU A 135 -4.12 -5.03 18.88
N PRO A 136 -3.45 -6.16 19.14
CA PRO A 136 -2.03 -6.14 19.49
C PRO A 136 -1.17 -5.90 18.25
N PHE A 137 -0.26 -4.92 18.35
CA PHE A 137 0.71 -4.58 17.31
C PHE A 137 2.13 -4.54 17.86
N TYR A 138 3.10 -4.81 16.99
CA TYR A 138 4.51 -4.88 17.33
C TYR A 138 5.29 -3.88 16.46
N PRO A 139 5.41 -2.60 16.90
CA PRO A 139 6.09 -1.57 16.14
C PRO A 139 7.56 -1.90 15.95
N VAL A 140 8.08 -1.59 14.76
CA VAL A 140 9.48 -1.84 14.39
C VAL A 140 10.08 -0.58 13.82
N ASN A 141 11.34 -0.30 14.16
CA ASN A 141 12.04 0.88 13.64
C ASN A 141 12.44 0.66 12.17
N PRO A 142 12.67 1.74 11.40
CA PRO A 142 13.31 1.65 10.09
C PRO A 142 14.67 0.94 10.18
N ASP A 143 15.09 0.31 9.08
CA ASP A 143 16.35 -0.45 8.95
C ASP A 143 16.50 -1.66 9.87
N THR A 144 15.39 -2.09 10.49
CA THR A 144 15.35 -3.33 11.26
C THR A 144 15.30 -4.53 10.32
N GLN A 145 16.13 -5.54 10.58
CA GLN A 145 16.04 -6.85 9.92
C GLN A 145 15.09 -7.75 10.71
N LEU A 146 13.98 -8.13 10.09
CA LEU A 146 13.00 -9.05 10.64
C LEU A 146 13.29 -10.46 10.12
N ASP A 147 13.45 -11.41 11.03
CA ASP A 147 13.50 -12.83 10.68
C ASP A 147 12.09 -13.32 10.32
N ILE A 148 11.94 -13.89 9.13
CA ILE A 148 10.68 -14.43 8.62
C ILE A 148 10.73 -15.96 8.45
N GLY A 149 11.70 -16.63 9.07
CA GLY A 149 11.88 -18.08 9.05
C GLY A 149 12.75 -18.59 7.90
N ASP A 150 13.27 -19.81 8.04
CA ASP A 150 14.09 -20.51 7.03
C ASP A 150 15.32 -19.69 6.60
N GLY A 151 15.90 -18.93 7.53
CA GLY A 151 17.04 -18.03 7.27
C GLY A 151 16.72 -16.83 6.35
N MET A 152 15.45 -16.61 6.00
CA MET A 152 15.01 -15.45 5.23
C MET A 152 14.80 -14.24 6.13
N GLN A 153 15.10 -13.05 5.61
CA GLN A 153 14.95 -11.79 6.34
C GLN A 153 14.22 -10.76 5.50
N ILE A 154 13.55 -9.84 6.18
CA ILE A 154 12.96 -8.64 5.59
C ILE A 154 13.49 -7.41 6.32
N ARG A 155 14.09 -6.48 5.57
CA ARG A 155 14.49 -5.18 6.09
C ARG A 155 13.33 -4.19 6.01
N THR A 156 13.03 -3.50 7.11
CA THR A 156 12.08 -2.38 7.13
C THR A 156 12.72 -1.11 6.56
N ILE A 157 11.94 -0.29 5.85
CA ILE A 157 12.43 0.93 5.20
C ILE A 157 11.42 2.04 5.47
N ALA A 158 11.85 3.19 5.99
CA ALA A 158 11.00 4.37 6.05
C ALA A 158 10.83 4.95 4.64
N LEU A 159 9.58 5.14 4.19
CA LEU A 159 9.24 5.70 2.88
C LEU A 159 8.20 6.84 3.03
N PRO A 160 8.49 7.89 3.82
CA PRO A 160 7.54 8.97 4.10
C PRO A 160 7.22 9.83 2.87
N GLY A 161 6.16 10.65 2.97
CA GLY A 161 5.81 11.69 2.00
C GLY A 161 4.42 11.50 1.39
N HIS A 162 4.05 10.26 1.07
CA HIS A 162 2.65 9.93 0.77
C HIS A 162 1.83 10.01 2.07
N SER A 163 2.29 9.31 3.09
CA SER A 163 1.88 9.47 4.48
C SER A 163 3.12 9.53 5.37
N ARG A 164 2.99 10.06 6.58
CA ARG A 164 4.10 10.09 7.55
C ARG A 164 4.53 8.68 7.98
N CYS A 165 3.58 7.75 8.03
CA CYS A 165 3.74 6.43 8.62
C CYS A 165 4.16 5.37 7.61
N GLN A 166 4.38 5.75 6.35
CA GLN A 166 4.62 4.77 5.31
C GLN A 166 5.96 4.06 5.44
N PHE A 167 5.88 2.75 5.48
CA PHE A 167 6.96 1.80 5.41
C PHE A 167 6.97 1.07 4.08
N GLY A 168 8.17 0.70 3.67
CA GLY A 168 8.43 -0.37 2.72
C GLY A 168 9.19 -1.51 3.38
N TYR A 169 9.28 -2.60 2.65
CA TYR A 169 9.94 -3.82 3.08
C TYR A 169 10.83 -4.34 1.96
N TYR A 170 12.05 -4.77 2.27
CA TYR A 170 12.95 -5.36 1.28
C TYR A 170 13.35 -6.77 1.69
N CYS A 171 13.05 -7.75 0.84
CA CYS A 171 13.47 -9.14 1.02
C CYS A 171 14.63 -9.43 0.05
N PRO A 172 15.89 -9.46 0.51
CA PRO A 172 17.04 -9.71 -0.35
C PRO A 172 17.01 -11.11 -0.97
N GLN A 173 16.49 -12.12 -0.28
CA GLN A 173 16.43 -13.50 -0.79
C GLN A 173 15.48 -13.66 -2.00
N LEU A 174 14.57 -12.70 -2.21
CA LEU A 174 13.64 -12.68 -3.35
C LEU A 174 13.87 -11.50 -4.29
N ASP A 175 14.90 -10.68 -4.02
CA ASP A 175 15.24 -9.45 -4.72
C ASP A 175 14.02 -8.55 -4.99
N ILE A 176 13.21 -8.32 -3.94
CA ILE A 176 11.94 -7.58 -4.04
C ILE A 176 11.82 -6.49 -2.97
N GLY A 177 11.43 -5.29 -3.42
CA GLY A 177 10.98 -4.20 -2.56
C GLY A 177 9.46 -4.06 -2.59
N PHE A 178 8.81 -4.15 -1.44
CA PHE A 178 7.41 -3.77 -1.23
C PHE A 178 7.38 -2.29 -0.88
N VAL A 179 6.98 -1.46 -1.84
CA VAL A 179 7.07 0.00 -1.74
C VAL A 179 5.69 0.66 -1.60
N SER A 180 4.63 -0.12 -1.64
CA SER A 180 3.26 0.36 -1.47
C SER A 180 2.97 1.57 -2.39
N ASP A 181 2.45 2.66 -1.83
CA ASP A 181 2.11 3.90 -2.54
C ASP A 181 3.28 4.89 -2.73
N ALA A 182 4.50 4.49 -2.38
CA ALA A 182 5.64 5.42 -2.32
C ALA A 182 6.08 5.91 -3.70
N LEU A 183 5.74 5.17 -4.75
CA LEU A 183 5.94 5.56 -6.16
C LEU A 183 4.72 6.27 -6.76
N GLY A 184 3.61 6.33 -6.03
CA GLY A 184 2.31 6.76 -6.51
C GLY A 184 1.55 5.63 -7.20
N GLU A 185 0.50 5.99 -7.93
CA GLU A 185 -0.36 5.03 -8.61
C GLU A 185 0.20 4.73 -10.02
N PHE A 186 0.40 3.44 -10.30
CA PHE A 186 0.87 2.97 -11.61
C PHE A 186 -0.24 3.06 -12.66
N GLN A 187 -0.02 3.93 -13.65
CA GLN A 187 -0.96 4.17 -14.76
C GLN A 187 -0.49 3.54 -16.08
N GLY A 188 0.80 3.21 -16.18
CA GLY A 188 1.41 2.55 -17.33
C GLY A 188 2.94 2.62 -17.27
N ALA A 189 3.61 2.00 -18.24
CA ALA A 189 5.08 1.82 -18.22
C ALA A 189 5.88 3.12 -17.97
N THR A 190 5.38 4.25 -18.50
CA THR A 190 6.00 5.58 -18.36
C THR A 190 5.07 6.61 -17.71
N SER A 191 3.93 6.16 -17.16
CA SER A 191 2.88 7.04 -16.64
C SER A 191 2.56 6.67 -15.20
N TRP A 192 2.66 7.67 -14.33
CA TRP A 192 2.38 7.55 -12.90
C TRP A 192 1.55 8.75 -12.46
N LEU A 193 0.67 8.53 -11.50
CA LEU A 193 0.08 9.60 -10.71
C LEU A 193 0.85 9.69 -9.39
N PRO A 194 1.61 10.76 -9.12
CA PRO A 194 2.17 10.96 -7.79
C PRO A 194 1.05 11.03 -6.76
N LEU A 195 1.26 10.43 -5.59
CA LEU A 195 0.32 10.44 -4.48
C LEU A 195 0.93 11.20 -3.29
N VAL A 196 1.29 12.47 -3.51
CA VAL A 196 1.90 13.31 -2.46
C VAL A 196 0.78 13.87 -1.57
N PHE A 197 0.52 13.21 -0.44
CA PHE A 197 -0.55 13.59 0.48
C PHE A 197 -0.07 14.03 1.86
N GLN A 198 1.24 14.03 2.11
CA GLN A 198 1.80 14.50 3.38
C GLN A 198 2.94 15.52 3.18
N ASP A 199 4.02 15.17 2.48
CA ASP A 199 5.19 16.04 2.32
C ASP A 199 5.93 15.74 1.01
N LEU A 200 6.14 16.79 0.19
CA LEU A 200 6.79 16.66 -1.12
C LEU A 200 8.28 16.33 -1.01
N PHE A 201 9.00 16.94 -0.08
CA PHE A 201 10.45 16.75 0.04
C PHE A 201 10.77 15.36 0.57
N ALA A 202 10.00 14.89 1.55
CA ALA A 202 10.04 13.52 2.03
C ALA A 202 9.70 12.53 0.91
N TYR A 203 8.68 12.82 0.10
CA TYR A 203 8.32 11.98 -1.05
C TYR A 203 9.45 11.88 -2.07
N ARG A 204 10.13 12.99 -2.40
CA ARG A 204 11.30 12.99 -3.30
C ARG A 204 12.46 12.17 -2.73
N HIS A 205 12.74 12.31 -1.45
CA HIS A 205 13.76 11.50 -0.77
C HIS A 205 13.41 10.01 -0.79
N THR A 206 12.14 9.67 -0.58
CA THR A 206 11.62 8.30 -0.69
C THR A 206 11.84 7.70 -2.08
N LEU A 207 11.67 8.48 -3.16
CA LEU A 207 12.04 8.02 -4.50
C LEU A 207 13.53 7.69 -4.60
N ASP A 208 14.42 8.52 -4.03
CA ASP A 208 15.86 8.25 -4.01
C ASP A 208 16.20 6.95 -3.24
N VAL A 209 15.53 6.72 -2.11
CA VAL A 209 15.70 5.50 -1.30
C VAL A 209 15.28 4.26 -2.10
N ILE A 210 14.13 4.31 -2.79
CA ILE A 210 13.65 3.18 -3.62
C ILE A 210 14.60 2.94 -4.79
N GLU A 211 15.11 3.99 -5.42
CA GLU A 211 16.08 3.88 -6.50
C GLU A 211 17.37 3.19 -6.04
N GLN A 212 17.85 3.51 -4.83
CA GLN A 212 19.05 2.90 -4.26
C GLN A 212 18.89 1.40 -3.92
N LEU A 213 17.66 0.90 -3.77
CA LEU A 213 17.44 -0.54 -3.59
C LEU A 213 17.90 -1.36 -4.79
N GLN A 214 17.86 -0.77 -6.00
CA GLN A 214 18.16 -1.44 -7.26
C GLN A 214 17.43 -2.79 -7.40
N ALA A 215 16.26 -2.91 -6.77
CA ALA A 215 15.51 -4.15 -6.71
C ALA A 215 14.93 -4.46 -8.11
N PRO A 216 15.17 -5.66 -8.67
CA PRO A 216 14.61 -6.07 -9.96
C PRO A 216 13.09 -6.30 -9.91
N ARG A 217 12.50 -6.31 -8.70
CA ARG A 217 11.07 -6.43 -8.45
C ARG A 217 10.60 -5.35 -7.48
N LEU A 218 9.53 -4.65 -7.84
CA LEU A 218 8.88 -3.66 -6.97
C LEU A 218 7.40 -4.01 -6.85
N ALA A 219 6.97 -4.39 -5.64
CA ALA A 219 5.59 -4.65 -5.30
C ALA A 219 4.92 -3.34 -4.84
N LEU A 220 3.82 -2.98 -5.50
CA LEU A 220 3.10 -1.73 -5.29
C LEU A 220 1.91 -1.92 -4.35
N GLY A 221 1.38 -0.81 -3.81
CA GLY A 221 0.17 -0.84 -2.98
C GLY A 221 -1.06 -1.26 -3.78
N HIS A 222 -1.02 -0.98 -5.08
CA HIS A 222 -2.05 -1.31 -6.07
C HIS A 222 -1.41 -1.81 -7.36
N HIS A 223 -2.10 -2.68 -8.08
CA HIS A 223 -1.77 -3.17 -9.43
C HIS A 223 -0.63 -4.21 -9.52
N GLY A 224 -0.11 -4.69 -8.40
CA GLY A 224 0.79 -5.84 -8.34
C GLY A 224 2.27 -5.48 -8.45
N ILE A 225 3.04 -6.36 -9.10
CA ILE A 225 4.51 -6.34 -9.06
C ILE A 225 5.10 -5.93 -10.41
N LEU A 226 5.91 -4.88 -10.40
CA LEU A 226 6.78 -4.52 -11.52
C LEU A 226 8.01 -5.40 -11.52
N THR A 227 8.41 -5.91 -12.68
CA THR A 227 9.60 -6.75 -12.84
C THR A 227 10.49 -6.32 -14.02
N GLY A 228 11.79 -6.56 -13.87
CA GLY A 228 12.77 -6.32 -14.93
C GLY A 228 12.85 -4.84 -15.31
N GLU A 229 12.74 -4.52 -16.60
CA GLU A 229 12.88 -3.13 -17.06
C GLU A 229 11.80 -2.19 -16.52
N LEU A 230 10.58 -2.70 -16.26
CA LEU A 230 9.54 -1.89 -15.64
C LEU A 230 9.91 -1.48 -14.21
N ALA A 231 10.54 -2.38 -13.44
CA ALA A 231 11.01 -2.05 -12.09
C ALA A 231 12.20 -1.08 -12.14
N ARG A 232 13.20 -1.37 -12.99
CA ARG A 232 14.41 -0.53 -13.13
C ARG A 232 14.12 0.91 -13.57
N SER A 233 13.09 1.10 -14.39
CA SER A 233 12.70 2.44 -14.88
C SER A 233 11.60 3.12 -14.06
N ALA A 234 11.01 2.41 -13.08
CA ALA A 234 9.84 2.88 -12.33
C ALA A 234 10.09 4.23 -11.65
N VAL A 235 11.15 4.34 -10.85
CA VAL A 235 11.47 5.55 -10.08
C VAL A 235 11.70 6.75 -11.01
N ARG A 236 12.47 6.56 -12.09
CA ARG A 236 12.74 7.61 -13.09
C ARG A 236 11.45 8.14 -13.72
N HIS A 237 10.53 7.25 -14.12
CA HIS A 237 9.25 7.66 -14.69
C HIS A 237 8.33 8.30 -13.64
N ALA A 238 8.26 7.74 -12.43
CA ALA A 238 7.50 8.32 -11.32
C ALA A 238 7.98 9.74 -11.00
N ARG A 239 9.30 9.96 -10.94
CA ARG A 239 9.92 11.29 -10.72
C ARG A 239 9.61 12.26 -11.85
N THR A 240 9.69 11.82 -13.11
CA THR A 240 9.34 12.65 -14.27
C THR A 240 7.87 13.07 -14.22
N CYS A 241 6.96 12.16 -13.84
CA CYS A 241 5.55 12.50 -13.66
C CYS A 241 5.32 13.43 -12.47
N LEU A 242 6.03 13.23 -11.35
CA LEU A 242 6.00 14.14 -10.21
C LEU A 242 6.38 15.56 -10.61
N ASP A 243 7.53 15.73 -11.27
CA ASP A 243 8.04 17.03 -11.72
C ASP A 243 7.04 17.74 -12.66
N ALA A 244 6.41 16.98 -13.56
CA ALA A 244 5.39 17.51 -14.46
C ALA A 244 4.13 17.98 -13.70
N ARG A 245 3.63 17.21 -12.74
CA ARG A 245 2.45 17.57 -11.94
C ARG A 245 2.71 18.76 -11.02
N GLU A 246 3.91 18.84 -10.44
CA GLU A 246 4.33 20.00 -9.66
C GLU A 246 4.41 21.26 -10.52
N ALA A 247 4.98 21.17 -11.73
CA ALA A 247 5.03 22.29 -12.67
C ALA A 247 3.63 22.77 -13.08
N ASP A 248 2.73 21.84 -13.42
CA ASP A 248 1.32 22.14 -13.73
C ASP A 248 0.63 22.88 -12.55
N ALA A 249 0.81 22.39 -11.33
CA ALA A 249 0.25 23.03 -10.13
C ALA A 249 0.85 24.42 -9.89
N ARG A 250 2.16 24.59 -10.01
CA ARG A 250 2.83 25.89 -9.84
C ARG A 250 2.36 26.93 -10.85
N ALA A 251 2.07 26.52 -12.09
CA ALA A 251 1.57 27.41 -13.13
C ALA A 251 0.20 28.04 -12.79
N VAL A 252 -0.61 27.38 -11.94
CA VAL A 252 -1.92 27.89 -11.51
C VAL A 252 -1.91 28.50 -10.10
N ARG A 253 -0.74 28.61 -9.45
CA ARG A 253 -0.60 29.15 -8.09
C ARG A 253 -1.18 30.56 -8.00
N GLY A 254 -2.00 30.79 -6.99
CA GLY A 254 -2.70 32.08 -6.79
C GLY A 254 -3.97 32.27 -7.63
N ASN A 255 -4.31 31.33 -8.52
CA ASN A 255 -5.58 31.34 -9.27
C ASN A 255 -6.49 30.20 -8.79
N ALA A 256 -7.46 30.52 -7.95
CA ALA A 256 -8.38 29.54 -7.38
C ALA A 256 -9.24 28.81 -8.43
N THR A 257 -9.66 29.52 -9.50
CA THR A 257 -10.48 28.91 -10.56
C THR A 257 -9.65 27.90 -11.35
N ALA A 258 -8.46 28.29 -11.78
CA ALA A 258 -7.55 27.39 -12.52
C ALA A 258 -7.07 26.21 -11.65
N THR A 259 -6.89 26.42 -10.34
CA THR A 259 -6.58 25.34 -9.38
C THR A 259 -7.69 24.30 -9.31
N HIS A 260 -8.94 24.75 -9.22
CA HIS A 260 -10.10 23.86 -9.20
C HIS A 260 -10.25 23.10 -10.53
N GLU A 261 -10.11 23.80 -11.66
CA GLU A 261 -10.12 23.17 -12.99
C GLU A 261 -9.03 22.10 -13.14
N LEU A 262 -7.81 22.38 -12.68
CA LEU A 262 -6.70 21.42 -12.71
C LEU A 262 -7.02 20.16 -11.89
N ALA A 263 -7.58 20.31 -10.68
CA ALA A 263 -7.97 19.18 -9.85
C ALA A 263 -9.04 18.29 -10.52
N HIS A 264 -10.02 18.90 -11.20
CA HIS A 264 -11.03 18.17 -11.98
C HIS A 264 -10.41 17.48 -13.20
N GLN A 265 -9.48 18.12 -13.90
CA GLN A 265 -8.76 17.51 -15.03
C GLN A 265 -7.94 16.29 -14.59
N TRP A 266 -7.21 16.38 -13.48
CA TRP A 266 -6.47 15.23 -12.94
C TRP A 266 -7.41 14.13 -12.49
N THR A 267 -8.51 14.47 -11.82
CA THR A 267 -9.51 13.48 -11.41
C THR A 267 -10.11 12.76 -12.61
N ALA A 268 -10.54 13.49 -13.63
CA ALA A 268 -11.10 12.89 -14.85
C ALA A 268 -10.08 11.99 -15.58
N ARG A 269 -8.79 12.31 -15.48
CA ARG A 269 -7.71 11.53 -16.10
C ARG A 269 -7.39 10.24 -15.36
N TYR A 270 -7.43 10.24 -14.02
CA TYR A 270 -6.83 9.18 -13.22
C TYR A 270 -7.82 8.34 -12.42
N ALA A 271 -8.98 8.90 -12.03
CA ALA A 271 -9.89 8.27 -11.08
C ALA A 271 -10.43 6.90 -11.52
N ALA A 272 -10.54 6.66 -12.83
CA ALA A 272 -11.00 5.37 -13.36
C ALA A 272 -10.09 4.20 -12.94
N ARG A 273 -8.80 4.46 -12.68
CA ARG A 273 -7.84 3.41 -12.32
C ARG A 273 -8.07 2.84 -10.91
N SER A 274 -8.53 3.69 -10.00
CA SER A 274 -8.79 3.37 -8.59
C SER A 274 -10.27 3.43 -8.22
N GLU A 275 -11.20 3.51 -9.20
CA GLU A 275 -12.63 3.75 -8.95
C GLU A 275 -13.31 2.75 -8.01
N ARG A 276 -12.79 1.52 -7.96
CA ARG A 276 -13.30 0.47 -7.06
C ARG A 276 -12.89 0.69 -5.62
N VAL A 277 -11.73 1.32 -5.40
CA VAL A 277 -11.08 1.52 -4.10
C VAL A 277 -11.35 2.91 -3.56
N VAL A 278 -11.23 3.94 -4.41
CA VAL A 278 -11.29 5.35 -4.06
C VAL A 278 -12.53 5.97 -4.72
N PRO A 279 -13.56 6.35 -3.94
CA PRO A 279 -14.71 7.06 -4.48
C PRO A 279 -14.29 8.35 -5.19
N HIS A 280 -14.96 8.69 -6.29
CA HIS A 280 -14.60 9.84 -7.14
C HIS A 280 -14.48 11.17 -6.35
N PHE A 281 -15.35 11.42 -5.37
CA PHE A 281 -15.29 12.63 -4.56
C PHE A 281 -14.02 12.68 -3.68
N LEU A 282 -13.55 11.52 -3.19
CA LEU A 282 -12.33 11.42 -2.41
C LEU A 282 -11.12 11.61 -3.31
N HIS A 283 -11.13 11.02 -4.50
CA HIS A 283 -10.07 11.24 -5.50
C HIS A 283 -9.92 12.73 -5.81
N LEU A 284 -11.02 13.45 -6.06
CA LEU A 284 -10.99 14.90 -6.29
C LEU A 284 -10.39 15.66 -5.11
N LYS A 285 -10.81 15.32 -3.88
CA LYS A 285 -10.27 15.94 -2.66
C LYS A 285 -8.77 15.68 -2.52
N SER A 286 -8.30 14.48 -2.84
CA SER A 286 -6.88 14.12 -2.83
C SER A 286 -6.08 14.91 -3.87
N MET A 287 -6.63 15.13 -5.08
CA MET A 287 -5.99 15.96 -6.10
C MET A 287 -5.88 17.43 -5.65
N MET A 288 -6.95 17.98 -5.06
CA MET A 288 -6.92 19.34 -4.51
C MET A 288 -5.87 19.48 -3.39
N HIS A 289 -5.79 18.50 -2.49
CA HIS A 289 -4.82 18.46 -1.41
C HIS A 289 -3.37 18.40 -1.93
N MET A 290 -3.11 17.57 -2.94
CA MET A 290 -1.80 17.48 -3.56
C MET A 290 -1.38 18.80 -4.24
N ILE A 291 -2.29 19.47 -4.93
CA ILE A 291 -2.00 20.79 -5.53
C ILE A 291 -1.65 21.83 -4.45
N ASP A 292 -2.40 21.84 -3.34
CA ASP A 292 -2.12 22.72 -2.20
C ASP A 292 -0.73 22.44 -1.59
N LEU A 293 -0.32 21.18 -1.45
CA LEU A 293 1.04 20.82 -1.02
C LEU A 293 2.10 21.34 -1.99
N PHE A 294 1.89 21.23 -3.31
CA PHE A 294 2.82 21.78 -4.31
C PHE A 294 2.89 23.31 -4.27
N HIS A 295 1.81 24.00 -3.94
CA HIS A 295 1.81 25.45 -3.77
C HIS A 295 2.55 25.91 -2.51
N ARG A 296 2.66 25.06 -1.49
CA ARG A 296 3.33 25.38 -0.23
C ARG A 296 4.81 25.01 -0.22
N ALA A 297 5.25 24.14 -1.13
CA ALA A 297 6.64 23.72 -1.24
C ALA A 297 7.51 24.81 -1.89
N GLU A 298 8.34 25.45 -1.07
CA GLU A 298 9.35 26.45 -1.45
C GLU A 298 10.77 25.93 -1.15
#